data_AF-U5ZZ72-F1
#
_entry.id   AF-U5ZZ72-F1
#
_cell.length_a   1.000
_cell.length_b   1.000
_cell.length_c   1.000
_cell.angle_alpha   90.00
_cell.angle_beta   90.00
_cell.angle_gamma   90.00
#
_symmetry.space_group_name_H-M   'P 1'
#
loop_
_entity.id
_entity.type
_entity.pdbx_description
1 polymer ?
#
loop_
_entity_poly.entity_id
_entity_poly.type
_entity_poly.pdbx_seq_one_letter_code
_entity_poly.pdbx_strand_id
1 'polypeptide(L)'
;DMTDAILEGTRSIRTTEPSIVFRYSKKNRVKTLRRVFECIRDGSGYPSIKHDDIGIEQMKYYSRFSMNNNGATDEEAHDWCNVLCMSPGLCGRRKSQKTRSEGGSAIFPAKILEITLNNGFDWAYSSMQLGPETGYAEDFKTFEDLWEAFRRQYSYVMSLVVRAKDVGRYVETRYLQIPFVSSLDDGCMELGEEATHLSEQPNGWHNPITSIVAGNSLVAMKKLIYDEKKYTMKQLMDALGANWEGYEDLQKDFKNAPKWG
;
A
#
# COMPACT_ATOMS: atom_id res chain seq x y z
N ASP A 1 27.59 -10.59 13.04
CA ASP A 1 28.03 -11.79 12.28
C ASP A 1 26.88 -12.68 11.87
N MET A 2 25.86 -12.90 12.71
CA MET A 2 24.63 -13.61 12.28
C MET A 2 23.98 -13.01 11.03
N THR A 3 23.91 -11.67 10.91
CA THR A 3 23.43 -10.99 9.70
C THR A 3 24.22 -11.37 8.46
N ASP A 4 25.55 -11.47 8.57
CA ASP A 4 26.41 -11.83 7.44
C ASP A 4 26.22 -13.30 7.05
N ALA A 5 26.02 -14.20 8.03
CA ALA A 5 25.75 -15.62 7.80
C ALA A 5 24.42 -15.84 7.07
N ILE A 6 23.37 -15.09 7.42
CA ILE A 6 22.08 -15.12 6.70
C ILE A 6 22.29 -14.71 5.24
N LEU A 7 22.97 -13.58 5.00
CA LEU A 7 23.23 -13.08 3.64
C LEU A 7 24.07 -14.05 2.81
N GLU A 8 25.10 -14.65 3.43
CA GLU A 8 25.95 -15.66 2.79
C GLU A 8 25.16 -16.94 2.47
N GLY A 9 24.31 -17.41 3.38
CA GLY A 9 23.42 -18.55 3.14
C GLY A 9 22.48 -18.30 1.97
N THR A 10 21.81 -17.14 1.96
CA THR A 10 20.92 -16.72 0.87
C THR A 10 21.63 -16.68 -0.47
N ARG A 11 22.81 -16.06 -0.53
CA ARG A 11 23.61 -15.97 -1.74
C ARG A 11 24.07 -17.34 -2.24
N SER A 12 24.43 -18.23 -1.31
CA SER A 12 24.96 -19.56 -1.64
C SER A 12 23.88 -20.49 -2.20
N ILE A 13 22.68 -20.47 -1.63
CA ILE A 13 21.60 -21.41 -2.00
C ILE A 13 20.73 -20.92 -3.17
N ARG A 14 20.63 -19.61 -3.39
CA ARG A 14 19.89 -18.98 -4.49
C ARG A 14 18.43 -19.43 -4.64
N THR A 15 17.72 -19.65 -3.52
CA THR A 15 16.27 -19.89 -3.53
C THR A 15 15.51 -18.58 -3.62
N THR A 16 14.37 -18.56 -4.30
CA THR A 16 13.52 -17.36 -4.45
C THR A 16 12.87 -16.91 -3.14
N GLU A 17 12.73 -17.83 -2.18
CA GLU A 17 12.18 -17.55 -0.85
C GLU A 17 13.06 -18.17 0.25
N PRO A 18 13.05 -17.61 1.47
CA PRO A 18 12.41 -16.33 1.83
C PRO A 18 13.16 -15.13 1.22
N SER A 19 12.41 -14.11 0.77
CA SER A 19 12.99 -12.79 0.46
C SER A 19 13.58 -12.12 1.71
N ILE A 20 14.42 -11.10 1.51
CA ILE A 20 15.09 -10.36 2.60
C ILE A 20 14.82 -8.86 2.50
N VAL A 21 14.60 -8.25 3.67
CA VAL A 21 14.58 -6.79 3.86
C VAL A 21 15.79 -6.39 4.68
N PHE A 22 16.54 -5.40 4.21
CA PHE A 22 17.63 -4.77 4.94
C PHE A 22 17.24 -3.35 5.34
N ARG A 23 17.20 -3.09 6.65
CA ARG A 23 16.98 -1.77 7.23
C ARG A 23 18.28 -0.98 7.19
N TYR A 24 18.34 -0.02 6.27
CA TYR A 24 19.53 0.80 6.07
C TYR A 24 19.54 2.02 6.98
N SER A 25 20.64 2.15 7.71
CA SER A 25 21.05 3.29 8.51
C SER A 25 22.53 3.59 8.24
N LYS A 26 22.94 4.85 8.39
CA LYS A 26 24.37 5.24 8.33
C LYS A 26 25.23 4.51 9.37
N LYS A 27 24.61 3.93 10.40
CA LYS A 27 25.28 3.16 11.46
C LYS A 27 25.66 1.73 11.02
N ASN A 28 25.12 1.22 9.91
CA ASN A 28 25.42 -0.15 9.50
C ASN A 28 26.90 -0.31 9.12
N ARG A 29 27.55 -1.36 9.64
CA ARG A 29 28.96 -1.63 9.36
C ARG A 29 29.19 -1.97 7.89
N VAL A 30 30.27 -1.43 7.31
CA VAL A 30 30.65 -1.64 5.90
C VAL A 30 30.76 -3.12 5.53
N LYS A 31 31.25 -3.98 6.45
CA LYS A 31 31.35 -5.43 6.23
C LYS A 31 30.00 -6.04 5.82
N THR A 32 28.93 -5.71 6.53
CA THR A 32 27.59 -6.23 6.22
C THR A 32 27.01 -5.60 4.96
N LEU A 33 27.24 -4.30 4.73
CA LEU A 33 26.79 -3.64 3.49
C LEU A 33 27.40 -4.29 2.23
N ARG A 34 28.65 -4.76 2.31
CA ARG A 34 29.26 -5.54 1.21
C ARG A 34 28.51 -6.85 0.95
N ARG A 35 28.10 -7.56 1.99
CA ARG A 35 27.31 -8.81 1.86
C ARG A 35 25.92 -8.55 1.27
N VAL A 36 25.26 -7.46 1.67
CA VAL A 36 23.99 -7.03 1.08
C VAL A 36 24.17 -6.78 -0.42
N PHE A 37 25.21 -6.03 -0.81
CA PHE A 37 25.52 -5.77 -2.21
C PHE A 37 25.85 -7.04 -3.00
N GLU A 38 26.54 -8.01 -2.40
CA GLU A 38 26.84 -9.30 -3.02
C GLU A 38 25.57 -10.05 -3.43
N CYS A 39 24.52 -10.06 -2.61
CA CYS A 39 23.24 -10.64 -3.01
C CYS A 39 22.60 -9.86 -4.17
N ILE A 40 22.54 -8.52 -4.06
CA ILE A 40 21.88 -7.66 -5.05
C ILE A 40 22.56 -7.78 -6.43
N ARG A 41 23.90 -7.72 -6.49
CA ARG A 41 24.65 -7.79 -7.75
C ARG A 41 24.54 -9.14 -8.44
N ASP A 42 24.25 -10.19 -7.69
CA ASP A 42 24.05 -11.55 -8.20
C ASP A 42 22.64 -11.75 -8.79
N GLY A 43 21.81 -10.71 -8.77
CA GLY A 43 20.51 -10.66 -9.43
C GLY A 43 19.37 -11.33 -8.68
N SER A 44 19.52 -11.59 -7.36
CA SER A 44 18.46 -12.19 -6.55
C SER A 44 17.21 -11.31 -6.42
N GLY A 45 17.37 -9.98 -6.55
CA GLY A 45 16.31 -9.00 -6.29
C GLY A 45 16.17 -8.61 -4.80
N TYR A 46 16.98 -9.18 -3.90
CA TYR A 46 16.99 -8.86 -2.47
C TYR A 46 18.40 -9.04 -1.85
N PRO A 47 18.72 -8.40 -0.71
CA PRO A 47 17.82 -7.64 0.17
C PRO A 47 17.20 -6.39 -0.46
N SER A 48 15.90 -6.22 -0.30
CA SER A 48 15.25 -4.92 -0.51
C SER A 48 15.69 -3.94 0.58
N ILE A 49 15.81 -2.65 0.25
CA ILE A 49 16.35 -1.65 1.18
C ILE A 49 15.23 -0.77 1.72
N LYS A 50 15.11 -0.71 3.05
CA LYS A 50 14.17 0.17 3.76
C LYS A 50 14.93 1.23 4.55
N HIS A 51 14.37 2.43 4.62
CA HIS A 51 14.96 3.52 5.40
C HIS A 51 14.70 3.29 6.90
N ASP A 52 15.76 3.12 7.68
CA ASP A 52 15.64 2.73 9.09
C ASP A 52 14.94 3.79 9.94
N ASP A 53 15.43 5.05 9.87
CA ASP A 53 14.88 6.16 10.68
C ASP A 53 13.39 6.43 10.38
N ILE A 54 12.95 6.31 9.13
CA ILE A 54 11.53 6.47 8.77
C ILE A 54 10.67 5.38 9.41
N GLY A 55 11.15 4.14 9.46
CA GLY A 55 10.43 3.05 10.13
C GLY A 55 10.34 3.26 11.65
N ILE A 56 11.42 3.71 12.28
CA ILE A 56 11.46 4.03 13.72
C ILE A 56 10.47 5.14 14.06
N GLU A 57 10.52 6.26 13.34
CA GLU A 57 9.61 7.39 13.58
C GLU A 57 8.16 7.02 13.28
N GLN A 58 7.91 6.11 12.34
CA GLN A 58 6.58 5.56 12.12
C GLN A 58 6.07 4.76 13.34
N MET A 59 6.90 3.88 13.92
CA MET A 59 6.49 3.11 15.12
C MET A 59 6.15 4.05 16.28
N LYS A 60 6.99 5.06 16.53
CA LYS A 60 6.72 6.10 17.54
C LYS A 60 5.42 6.86 17.25
N TYR A 61 5.20 7.26 16.00
CA TYR A 61 3.99 7.96 15.59
C TYR A 61 2.72 7.18 15.96
N TYR A 62 2.68 5.89 15.60
CA TYR A 62 1.53 5.02 15.84
C TYR A 62 1.34 4.69 17.32
N SER A 63 2.42 4.62 18.10
CA SER A 63 2.38 4.31 19.54
C SER A 63 1.51 5.29 20.34
N ARG A 64 1.41 6.54 19.88
CA ARG A 64 0.59 7.60 20.48
C ARG A 64 -0.92 7.33 20.41
N PHE A 65 -1.35 6.38 19.58
CA PHE A 65 -2.76 6.01 19.39
C PHE A 65 -3.12 4.69 20.09
N SER A 66 -2.21 4.13 20.90
CA SER A 66 -2.48 2.95 21.71
C SER A 66 -3.70 3.14 22.60
N MET A 67 -4.67 2.22 22.52
CA MET A 67 -5.92 2.33 23.29
C MET A 67 -5.74 2.10 24.79
N ASN A 68 -4.72 1.35 25.20
CA ASN A 68 -4.39 1.09 26.61
C ASN A 68 -3.14 1.85 27.08
N ASN A 69 -2.68 2.87 26.34
CA ASN A 69 -1.44 3.62 26.61
C ASN A 69 -0.16 2.76 26.72
N ASN A 70 -0.12 1.55 26.12
CA ASN A 70 1.05 0.68 26.08
C ASN A 70 1.60 0.46 24.65
N GLY A 71 1.62 1.54 23.84
CA GLY A 71 2.30 1.54 22.54
C GLY A 71 3.81 1.30 22.67
N ALA A 72 4.52 1.26 21.55
CA ALA A 72 5.98 1.16 21.59
C ALA A 72 6.61 2.32 22.38
N THR A 73 7.53 1.99 23.26
CA THR A 73 8.48 2.98 23.78
C THR A 73 9.42 3.46 22.68
N ASP A 74 10.14 4.56 22.92
CA ASP A 74 11.15 5.06 21.97
C ASP A 74 12.24 4.02 21.67
N GLU A 75 12.58 3.17 22.64
CA GLU A 75 13.53 2.07 22.46
C GLU A 75 12.91 0.92 21.65
N GLU A 76 11.70 0.46 22.03
CA GLU A 76 10.98 -0.59 21.30
C GLU A 76 10.68 -0.19 19.84
N ALA A 77 10.55 1.10 19.54
CA ALA A 77 10.36 1.58 18.17
C ALA A 77 11.52 1.22 17.22
N HIS A 78 12.70 0.85 17.74
CA HIS A 78 13.80 0.30 16.96
C HIS A 78 13.61 -1.17 16.56
N ASP A 79 12.74 -1.91 17.24
CA ASP A 79 12.49 -3.34 17.05
C ASP A 79 11.35 -3.57 16.06
N TRP A 80 11.58 -3.18 14.80
CA TRP A 80 10.61 -3.35 13.73
C TRP A 80 11.12 -4.24 12.58
N CYS A 81 10.20 -4.96 11.96
CA CYS A 81 10.41 -5.68 10.70
C CYS A 81 9.30 -5.31 9.71
N ASN A 82 9.44 -5.67 8.43
CA ASN A 82 8.28 -5.58 7.55
C ASN A 82 7.33 -6.74 7.87
N VAL A 83 6.03 -6.44 8.02
CA VAL A 83 4.98 -7.45 8.24
C VAL A 83 4.83 -8.37 7.02
N LEU A 84 4.89 -7.79 5.83
CA LEU A 84 4.96 -8.49 4.54
C LEU A 84 5.99 -7.77 3.66
N CYS A 85 5.65 -7.37 2.43
CA CYS A 85 6.61 -6.77 1.52
C CYS A 85 7.11 -5.39 1.99
N MET A 86 6.21 -4.51 2.46
CA MET A 86 6.49 -3.07 2.53
C MET A 86 6.21 -2.37 3.86
N SER A 87 5.26 -2.85 4.67
CA SER A 87 4.82 -2.12 5.88
C SER A 87 5.63 -2.54 7.10
N PRO A 88 6.29 -1.59 7.80
CA PRO A 88 6.86 -1.84 9.12
C PRO A 88 5.82 -2.30 10.15
N GLY A 89 6.26 -3.04 11.15
CA GLY A 89 5.53 -3.41 12.35
C GLY A 89 6.49 -3.90 13.43
N LEU A 90 6.10 -3.78 14.69
CA LEU A 90 6.93 -4.25 15.80
C LEU A 90 7.15 -5.76 15.75
N CYS A 91 8.35 -6.18 16.11
CA CYS A 91 8.73 -7.56 16.34
C CYS A 91 9.34 -7.71 17.73
N GLY A 92 8.98 -8.78 18.44
CA GLY A 92 9.41 -8.98 19.82
C GLY A 92 8.44 -9.89 20.56
N ARG A 93 8.54 -9.89 21.89
CA ARG A 93 7.71 -10.72 22.77
C ARG A 93 6.29 -10.19 22.99
N ARG A 94 6.03 -8.93 22.65
CA ARG A 94 4.76 -8.22 22.87
C ARG A 94 4.50 -7.22 21.76
N LYS A 95 3.26 -6.75 21.61
CA LYS A 95 2.86 -5.63 20.73
C LYS A 95 3.00 -5.88 19.22
N SER A 96 3.45 -7.06 18.79
CA SER A 96 3.49 -7.41 17.37
C SER A 96 2.10 -7.43 16.76
N GLN A 97 1.99 -7.16 15.47
CA GLN A 97 0.71 -7.28 14.79
C GLN A 97 0.29 -8.74 14.62
N LYS A 98 -0.97 -9.04 14.94
CA LYS A 98 -1.49 -10.42 15.03
C LYS A 98 -2.34 -10.85 13.83
N THR A 99 -2.84 -9.90 13.04
CA THR A 99 -3.75 -10.18 11.92
C THR A 99 -3.64 -9.14 10.82
N ARG A 100 -3.97 -9.52 9.58
CA ARG A 100 -4.07 -8.63 8.42
C ARG A 100 -5.25 -7.66 8.53
N SER A 101 -6.21 -7.93 9.42
CA SER A 101 -7.32 -7.01 9.69
C SER A 101 -6.86 -5.71 10.35
N GLU A 102 -5.74 -5.73 11.10
CA GLU A 102 -5.06 -4.50 11.56
C GLU A 102 -4.60 -3.64 10.35
N GLY A 103 -3.81 -4.25 9.47
CA GLY A 103 -3.24 -3.57 8.32
C GLY A 103 -2.86 -4.54 7.21
N GLY A 104 -3.11 -4.12 5.97
CA GLY A 104 -2.95 -4.96 4.79
C GLY A 104 -3.99 -4.67 3.73
N SER A 105 -4.16 -5.60 2.77
CA SER A 105 -5.06 -5.46 1.62
C SER A 105 -4.70 -4.33 0.66
N ALA A 106 -5.44 -4.19 -0.44
CA ALA A 106 -5.12 -3.26 -1.51
C ALA A 106 -6.33 -2.49 -2.02
N ILE A 107 -6.07 -1.33 -2.62
CA ILE A 107 -7.00 -0.57 -3.46
C ILE A 107 -6.29 -0.24 -4.77
N PHE A 108 -7.07 0.03 -5.82
CA PHE A 108 -6.56 0.17 -7.18
C PHE A 108 -6.91 1.55 -7.79
N PRO A 109 -6.10 2.60 -7.57
CA PRO A 109 -6.41 3.94 -8.05
C PRO A 109 -6.63 4.03 -9.56
N ALA A 110 -5.99 3.17 -10.37
CA ALA A 110 -6.24 3.15 -11.82
C ALA A 110 -7.69 2.80 -12.16
N LYS A 111 -8.23 1.73 -11.56
CA LYS A 111 -9.63 1.32 -11.75
C LYS A 111 -10.58 2.35 -11.13
N ILE A 112 -10.24 2.92 -9.98
CA ILE A 112 -11.02 4.01 -9.35
C ILE A 112 -11.10 5.21 -10.30
N LEU A 113 -10.01 5.57 -10.99
CA LEU A 113 -10.01 6.65 -11.98
C LEU A 113 -10.86 6.30 -13.20
N GLU A 114 -10.74 5.09 -13.74
CA GLU A 114 -11.54 4.65 -14.89
C GLU A 114 -13.04 4.77 -14.63
N ILE A 115 -13.52 4.26 -13.49
CA ILE A 115 -14.95 4.38 -13.14
C ILE A 115 -15.33 5.83 -12.82
N THR A 116 -14.39 6.65 -12.33
CA THR A 116 -14.63 8.09 -12.13
C THR A 116 -15.06 8.75 -13.44
N LEU A 117 -14.46 8.33 -14.56
CA LEU A 117 -14.78 8.91 -15.87
C LEU A 117 -16.18 8.54 -16.38
N ASN A 118 -16.73 7.43 -15.88
CA ASN A 118 -17.97 6.85 -16.35
C ASN A 118 -19.02 6.71 -15.22
N ASN A 119 -19.17 7.76 -14.40
CA ASN A 119 -20.19 7.86 -13.36
C ASN A 119 -20.21 6.68 -12.36
N GLY A 120 -19.04 6.12 -12.04
CA GLY A 120 -18.87 4.98 -11.14
C GLY A 120 -19.13 3.60 -11.77
N PHE A 121 -19.46 3.54 -13.06
CA PHE A 121 -19.75 2.30 -13.78
C PHE A 121 -18.50 1.73 -14.44
N ASP A 122 -18.19 0.46 -14.14
CA ASP A 122 -17.07 -0.28 -14.72
C ASP A 122 -17.50 -0.97 -16.02
N TRP A 123 -17.33 -0.27 -17.14
CA TRP A 123 -17.69 -0.77 -18.46
C TRP A 123 -16.66 -1.75 -19.05
N ALA A 124 -15.39 -1.68 -18.61
CA ALA A 124 -14.30 -2.41 -19.25
C ALA A 124 -14.07 -3.83 -18.70
N TYR A 125 -14.54 -4.10 -17.48
CA TYR A 125 -14.28 -5.39 -16.82
C TYR A 125 -15.54 -6.06 -16.29
N SER A 126 -16.23 -5.45 -15.32
CA SER A 126 -17.35 -6.11 -14.62
C SER A 126 -18.73 -5.80 -15.19
N SER A 127 -18.86 -4.81 -16.07
CA SER A 127 -20.14 -4.37 -16.66
C SER A 127 -21.22 -4.07 -15.61
N MET A 128 -20.81 -3.47 -14.50
CA MET A 128 -21.71 -3.10 -13.40
C MET A 128 -21.28 -1.81 -12.72
N GLN A 129 -22.20 -1.25 -11.93
CA GLN A 129 -21.89 -0.12 -11.06
C GLN A 129 -20.90 -0.57 -9.98
N LEU A 130 -19.70 0.01 -9.96
CA LEU A 130 -18.63 -0.38 -9.03
C LEU A 130 -18.45 0.63 -7.90
N GLY A 131 -18.75 1.89 -8.14
CA GLY A 131 -18.66 2.98 -7.16
C GLY A 131 -19.90 3.88 -7.14
N PRO A 132 -19.93 4.93 -6.31
CA PRO A 132 -21.01 5.91 -6.32
C PRO A 132 -21.17 6.62 -7.67
N GLU A 133 -22.36 7.13 -7.96
CA GLU A 133 -22.61 8.00 -9.11
C GLU A 133 -21.99 9.39 -8.84
N THR A 134 -20.85 9.66 -9.47
CA THR A 134 -20.07 10.90 -9.29
C THR A 134 -20.20 11.89 -10.43
N GLY A 135 -21.06 11.62 -11.42
CA GLY A 135 -21.18 12.35 -12.68
C GLY A 135 -20.35 11.73 -13.81
N TYR A 136 -20.69 12.05 -15.05
CA TYR A 136 -19.93 11.66 -16.23
C TYR A 136 -18.80 12.64 -16.50
N ALA A 137 -17.63 12.16 -16.95
CA ALA A 137 -16.49 13.04 -17.17
C ALA A 137 -16.72 14.14 -18.21
N GLU A 138 -17.57 13.88 -19.21
CA GLU A 138 -17.92 14.86 -20.24
C GLU A 138 -18.61 16.12 -19.67
N ASP A 139 -19.22 16.00 -18.48
CA ASP A 139 -19.88 17.10 -17.79
C ASP A 139 -18.92 17.94 -16.94
N PHE A 140 -17.75 17.40 -16.57
CA PHE A 140 -16.74 18.08 -15.75
C PHE A 140 -16.08 19.23 -16.53
N LYS A 141 -16.33 20.48 -16.10
CA LYS A 141 -15.88 21.68 -16.82
C LYS A 141 -14.44 22.06 -16.48
N THR A 142 -13.97 21.64 -15.32
CA THR A 142 -12.64 21.92 -14.80
C THR A 142 -11.91 20.63 -14.42
N PHE A 143 -10.59 20.71 -14.29
CA PHE A 143 -9.81 19.58 -13.79
C PHE A 143 -10.16 19.29 -12.32
N GLU A 144 -10.53 20.33 -11.57
CA GLU A 144 -10.97 20.25 -10.18
C GLU A 144 -12.26 19.43 -10.05
N ASP A 145 -13.21 19.56 -10.99
CA ASP A 145 -14.42 18.71 -11.01
C ASP A 145 -14.06 17.22 -11.15
N LEU A 146 -13.15 16.89 -12.08
CA LEU A 146 -12.64 15.53 -12.26
C LEU A 146 -11.91 15.02 -11.01
N TRP A 147 -11.08 15.86 -10.41
CA TRP A 147 -10.34 15.53 -9.19
C TRP A 147 -11.27 15.28 -8.01
N GLU A 148 -12.31 16.08 -7.84
CA GLU A 148 -13.32 15.88 -6.79
C GLU A 148 -14.15 14.61 -7.02
N ALA A 149 -14.52 14.30 -8.27
CA ALA A 149 -15.17 13.04 -8.60
C ALA A 149 -14.27 11.83 -8.22
N PHE A 150 -12.98 11.90 -8.56
CA PHE A 150 -12.01 10.87 -8.19
C PHE A 150 -11.85 10.74 -6.68
N ARG A 151 -11.76 11.88 -5.96
CA ARG A 151 -11.69 11.92 -4.49
C ARG A 151 -12.91 11.22 -3.86
N ARG A 152 -14.11 11.46 -4.38
CA ARG A 152 -15.36 10.83 -3.90
C ARG A 152 -15.35 9.32 -4.12
N GLN A 153 -14.93 8.84 -5.30
CA GLN A 153 -14.77 7.41 -5.57
C GLN A 153 -13.74 6.77 -4.61
N TYR A 154 -12.58 7.40 -4.46
CA TYR A 154 -11.51 6.92 -3.59
C TYR A 154 -11.94 6.84 -2.12
N SER A 155 -12.64 7.88 -1.64
CA SER A 155 -13.15 7.95 -0.26
C SER A 155 -14.17 6.85 0.04
N TYR A 156 -15.09 6.59 -0.91
CA TYR A 156 -16.04 5.49 -0.80
C TYR A 156 -15.33 4.13 -0.66
N VAL A 157 -14.39 3.83 -1.57
CA VAL A 157 -13.65 2.56 -1.57
C VAL A 157 -12.83 2.43 -0.28
N MET A 158 -12.10 3.46 0.13
CA MET A 158 -11.29 3.42 1.36
C MET A 158 -12.15 3.18 2.60
N SER A 159 -13.28 3.88 2.72
CA SER A 159 -14.23 3.68 3.83
C SER A 159 -14.78 2.25 3.85
N LEU A 160 -15.09 1.67 2.69
CA LEU A 160 -15.59 0.31 2.59
C LEU A 160 -14.55 -0.72 3.03
N VAL A 161 -13.33 -0.64 2.49
CA VAL A 161 -12.29 -1.65 2.75
C VAL A 161 -11.79 -1.62 4.19
N VAL A 162 -11.68 -0.44 4.81
CA VAL A 162 -11.29 -0.34 6.22
C VAL A 162 -12.37 -0.92 7.13
N ARG A 163 -13.64 -0.55 6.94
CA ARG A 163 -14.75 -1.11 7.72
C ARG A 163 -14.85 -2.63 7.57
N ALA A 164 -14.62 -3.16 6.36
CA ALA A 164 -14.62 -4.60 6.12
C ALA A 164 -13.55 -5.32 6.94
N LYS A 165 -12.34 -4.75 7.06
CA LYS A 165 -11.29 -5.29 7.95
C LYS A 165 -11.70 -5.26 9.41
N ASP A 166 -12.28 -4.16 9.88
CA ASP A 166 -12.67 -4.01 11.29
C ASP A 166 -13.80 -4.98 11.67
N VAL A 167 -14.76 -5.20 10.76
CA VAL A 167 -15.77 -6.26 10.91
C VAL A 167 -15.12 -7.64 10.91
N GLY A 168 -14.12 -7.88 10.04
CA GLY A 168 -13.31 -9.10 10.07
C GLY A 168 -12.65 -9.32 11.43
N ARG A 169 -12.01 -8.28 11.97
CA ARG A 169 -11.39 -8.29 13.31
C ARG A 169 -12.39 -8.65 14.40
N TYR A 170 -13.59 -8.06 14.35
CA TYR A 170 -14.66 -8.36 15.30
C TYR A 170 -15.06 -9.85 15.32
N VAL A 171 -15.11 -10.47 14.14
CA VAL A 171 -15.41 -11.90 13.97
C VAL A 171 -14.23 -12.75 14.44
N GLU A 172 -13.00 -12.39 14.06
CA GLU A 172 -11.77 -13.09 14.44
C GLU A 172 -11.66 -13.25 15.97
N THR A 173 -11.83 -12.14 16.69
CA THR A 173 -11.80 -12.11 18.15
C THR A 173 -12.81 -13.04 18.82
N ARG A 174 -13.98 -13.23 18.22
CA ARG A 174 -15.08 -14.00 18.84
C ARG A 174 -15.07 -15.47 18.48
N TYR A 175 -14.61 -15.80 17.28
CA TYR A 175 -14.84 -17.12 16.70
C TYR A 175 -13.58 -17.78 16.11
N LEU A 176 -12.49 -17.04 15.93
CA LEU A 176 -11.24 -17.52 15.35
C LEU A 176 -10.06 -17.25 16.30
N GLN A 177 -10.25 -17.52 17.59
CA GLN A 177 -9.21 -17.33 18.59
C GLN A 177 -7.96 -18.15 18.24
N ILE A 178 -6.79 -17.55 18.42
CA ILE A 178 -5.47 -18.16 18.15
C ILE A 178 -4.69 -18.36 19.45
N PRO A 179 -5.11 -19.29 20.33
CA PRO A 179 -4.60 -19.41 21.71
C PRO A 179 -3.09 -19.68 21.77
N PHE A 180 -2.52 -20.34 20.77
CA PHE A 180 -1.06 -20.55 20.70
C PHE A 180 -0.29 -19.24 20.49
N VAL A 181 -0.82 -18.32 19.68
CA VAL A 181 -0.20 -16.99 19.52
C VAL A 181 -0.38 -16.18 20.79
N SER A 182 -1.58 -16.20 21.39
CA SER A 182 -1.85 -15.55 22.68
C SER A 182 -0.89 -16.05 23.78
N SER A 183 -0.55 -17.34 23.79
CA SER A 183 0.34 -17.90 24.81
C SER A 183 1.82 -17.51 24.63
N LEU A 184 2.20 -16.96 23.47
CA LEU A 184 3.56 -16.51 23.17
C LEU A 184 3.73 -14.99 23.27
N ASP A 185 2.62 -14.24 23.40
CA ASP A 185 2.63 -12.80 23.57
C ASP A 185 2.51 -12.42 25.05
N ASP A 186 3.48 -11.66 25.56
CA ASP A 186 3.55 -11.32 26.98
C ASP A 186 2.32 -10.51 27.45
N GLY A 187 1.73 -9.68 26.60
CA GLY A 187 0.55 -8.88 26.93
C GLY A 187 -0.72 -9.70 26.95
N CYS A 188 -0.88 -10.60 25.98
CA CYS A 188 -2.00 -11.55 25.96
C CYS A 188 -1.96 -12.45 27.19
N MET A 189 -0.78 -12.95 27.57
CA MET A 189 -0.60 -13.79 28.75
C MET A 189 -0.86 -13.04 30.05
N GLU A 190 -0.35 -11.81 30.19
CA GLU A 190 -0.55 -10.97 31.38
C GLU A 190 -2.03 -10.64 31.60
N LEU A 191 -2.75 -10.29 30.53
CA LEU A 191 -4.12 -9.80 30.60
C LEU A 191 -5.18 -10.91 30.46
N GLY A 192 -4.77 -12.13 30.11
CA GLY A 192 -5.70 -13.21 29.76
C GLY A 192 -6.53 -12.88 28.51
N GLU A 193 -5.99 -12.05 27.63
CA GLU A 193 -6.66 -11.60 26.41
C GLU A 193 -6.21 -12.38 25.18
N GLU A 194 -7.12 -12.48 24.21
CA GLU A 194 -6.86 -13.16 22.95
C GLU A 194 -6.06 -12.26 22.00
N ALA A 195 -5.13 -12.82 21.22
CA ALA A 195 -4.19 -12.06 20.40
C ALA A 195 -4.83 -11.16 19.33
N THR A 196 -5.99 -11.54 18.77
CA THR A 196 -6.73 -10.65 17.88
C THR A 196 -7.60 -9.65 18.66
N HIS A 197 -7.92 -9.87 19.93
CA HIS A 197 -8.58 -8.84 20.75
C HIS A 197 -7.59 -7.75 21.19
N LEU A 198 -6.48 -8.16 21.81
CA LEU A 198 -5.49 -7.24 22.37
C LEU A 198 -4.70 -6.56 21.23
N SER A 199 -4.78 -5.23 21.15
CA SER A 199 -4.02 -4.43 20.20
C SER A 199 -3.41 -3.22 20.90
N GLU A 200 -2.18 -3.40 21.40
CA GLU A 200 -1.46 -2.36 22.16
C GLU A 200 -0.69 -1.40 21.25
N GLN A 201 -0.19 -1.90 20.12
CA GLN A 201 0.44 -1.08 19.10
C GLN A 201 -0.46 -1.02 17.86
N PRO A 202 -1.09 0.13 17.57
CA PRO A 202 -1.78 0.34 16.32
C PRO A 202 -0.83 0.23 15.14
N ASN A 203 -1.29 -0.35 14.04
CA ASN A 203 -0.53 -0.43 12.80
C ASN A 203 -1.49 -0.46 11.60
N GLY A 204 -2.38 0.53 11.50
CA GLY A 204 -3.35 0.59 10.41
C GLY A 204 -2.74 1.04 9.09
N TRP A 205 -2.74 0.19 8.06
CA TRP A 205 -2.45 0.58 6.67
C TRP A 205 -3.31 -0.16 5.63
N HIS A 206 -3.27 0.35 4.40
CA HIS A 206 -3.85 -0.24 3.20
C HIS A 206 -2.97 0.10 1.98
N ASN A 207 -2.85 -0.79 0.99
CA ASN A 207 -1.91 -0.60 -0.13
C ASN A 207 -2.56 0.03 -1.36
N PRO A 208 -2.21 1.26 -1.77
CA PRO A 208 -2.59 1.78 -3.08
C PRO A 208 -1.69 1.20 -4.17
N ILE A 209 -2.21 0.25 -4.93
CA ILE A 209 -1.52 -0.43 -6.04
C ILE A 209 -2.04 0.18 -7.34
N THR A 210 -1.20 0.41 -8.36
CA THR A 210 -1.53 1.11 -9.63
C THR A 210 -1.62 2.64 -9.55
N SER A 211 -1.18 3.25 -8.45
CA SER A 211 -1.22 4.72 -8.24
C SER A 211 -0.56 5.53 -9.35
N ILE A 212 0.55 5.06 -9.89
CA ILE A 212 1.28 5.77 -10.97
C ILE A 212 0.50 5.78 -12.28
N VAL A 213 -0.30 4.75 -12.57
CA VAL A 213 -1.19 4.78 -13.74
C VAL A 213 -2.20 5.90 -13.57
N ALA A 214 -2.90 5.96 -12.44
CA ALA A 214 -3.85 7.04 -12.17
C ALA A 214 -3.18 8.43 -12.18
N GLY A 215 -2.02 8.56 -11.54
CA GLY A 215 -1.27 9.82 -11.50
C GLY A 215 -0.85 10.31 -12.89
N ASN A 216 -0.25 9.44 -13.71
CA ASN A 216 0.14 9.79 -15.08
C ASN A 216 -1.08 10.10 -15.97
N SER A 217 -2.19 9.39 -15.79
CA SER A 217 -3.44 9.66 -16.52
C SER A 217 -4.01 11.03 -16.16
N LEU A 218 -4.04 11.39 -14.88
CA LEU A 218 -4.50 12.69 -14.42
C LEU A 218 -3.61 13.83 -14.93
N VAL A 219 -2.29 13.65 -14.94
CA VAL A 219 -1.34 14.63 -15.52
C VAL A 219 -1.61 14.82 -17.02
N ALA A 220 -1.82 13.74 -17.77
CA ALA A 220 -2.11 13.80 -19.20
C ALA A 220 -3.45 14.50 -19.48
N MET A 221 -4.51 14.16 -18.73
CA MET A 221 -5.83 14.80 -18.87
C MET A 221 -5.76 16.29 -18.51
N LYS A 222 -5.10 16.66 -17.40
CA LYS A 222 -4.91 18.06 -17.03
C LYS A 222 -4.27 18.85 -18.15
N LYS A 223 -3.16 18.35 -18.70
CA LYS A 223 -2.42 19.02 -19.77
C LYS A 223 -3.22 19.10 -21.07
N LEU A 224 -3.66 17.97 -21.61
CA LEU A 224 -4.14 17.86 -22.99
C LEU A 224 -5.61 18.27 -23.15
N ILE A 225 -6.43 18.12 -22.10
CA ILE A 225 -7.86 18.45 -22.14
C ILE A 225 -8.13 19.81 -21.51
N TYR A 226 -7.60 20.07 -20.30
CA TYR A 226 -7.98 21.26 -19.54
C TYR A 226 -7.06 22.47 -19.80
N ASP A 227 -5.74 22.28 -19.79
CA ASP A 227 -4.77 23.37 -19.93
C ASP A 227 -4.60 23.77 -21.41
N GLU A 228 -4.29 22.81 -22.29
CA GLU A 228 -4.01 23.07 -23.72
C GLU A 228 -5.26 22.96 -24.61
N LYS A 229 -6.32 22.30 -24.12
CA LYS A 229 -7.56 22.07 -24.87
C LYS A 229 -7.32 21.47 -26.26
N LYS A 230 -6.29 20.62 -26.39
CA LYS A 230 -5.94 19.90 -27.61
C LYS A 230 -7.01 18.86 -27.96
N TYR A 231 -7.60 18.25 -26.93
CA TYR A 231 -8.70 17.30 -27.05
C TYR A 231 -9.85 17.66 -26.10
N THR A 232 -11.06 17.19 -26.40
CA THR A 232 -12.19 17.23 -25.49
C THR A 232 -12.25 15.94 -24.65
N MET A 233 -12.95 16.01 -23.51
CA MET A 233 -13.17 14.79 -22.70
C MET A 233 -13.95 13.72 -23.48
N LYS A 234 -14.91 14.13 -24.32
CA LYS A 234 -15.63 13.21 -25.20
C LYS A 234 -14.70 12.46 -26.16
N GLN A 235 -13.75 13.16 -26.79
CA GLN A 235 -12.77 12.50 -27.67
C GLN A 235 -11.92 11.48 -26.91
N LEU A 236 -11.57 11.76 -25.65
CA LEU A 236 -10.90 10.78 -24.81
C LEU A 236 -11.82 9.59 -24.49
N MET A 237 -13.07 9.82 -24.12
CA MET A 237 -14.02 8.75 -23.80
C MET A 237 -14.30 7.84 -25.01
N ASP A 238 -14.49 8.42 -26.19
CA ASP A 238 -14.65 7.67 -27.45
C ASP A 238 -13.39 6.83 -27.73
N ALA A 239 -12.20 7.43 -27.60
CA ALA A 239 -10.93 6.73 -27.79
C ALA A 239 -10.73 5.59 -26.78
N LEU A 240 -11.08 5.79 -25.51
CA LEU A 240 -11.01 4.76 -24.48
C LEU A 240 -11.98 3.61 -24.80
N GLY A 241 -13.24 3.93 -25.17
CA GLY A 241 -14.25 2.94 -25.54
C GLY A 241 -13.87 2.09 -26.75
N ALA A 242 -13.10 2.65 -27.69
CA ALA A 242 -12.54 1.94 -28.83
C ALA A 242 -11.20 1.24 -28.53
N ASN A 243 -10.74 1.21 -27.27
CA ASN A 243 -9.39 0.76 -26.90
C ASN A 243 -8.29 1.38 -27.80
N TRP A 244 -8.47 2.66 -28.11
CA TRP A 244 -7.63 3.50 -28.97
C TRP A 244 -7.60 3.13 -30.46
N GLU A 245 -8.37 2.16 -30.93
CA GLU A 245 -8.45 1.80 -32.35
C GLU A 245 -8.99 2.97 -33.18
N GLY A 246 -8.16 3.49 -34.11
CA GLY A 246 -8.47 4.69 -34.90
C GLY A 246 -8.17 6.02 -34.19
N TYR A 247 -7.57 5.98 -32.99
CA TYR A 247 -7.17 7.15 -32.18
C TYR A 247 -5.68 7.12 -31.82
N GLU A 248 -4.83 6.57 -32.68
CA GLU A 248 -3.41 6.30 -32.40
C GLU A 248 -2.62 7.59 -32.11
N ASP A 249 -2.91 8.69 -32.81
CA ASP A 249 -2.27 9.99 -32.57
C ASP A 249 -2.64 10.55 -31.18
N LEU A 250 -3.92 10.43 -30.80
CA LEU A 250 -4.42 10.84 -29.48
C LEU A 250 -3.75 9.99 -28.39
N GLN A 251 -3.69 8.66 -28.57
CA GLN A 251 -2.99 7.75 -27.66
C GLN A 251 -1.52 8.11 -27.50
N LYS A 252 -0.82 8.39 -28.61
CA LYS A 252 0.59 8.77 -28.63
C LYS A 252 0.82 10.07 -27.86
N ASP A 253 -0.06 11.05 -27.99
CA ASP A 253 0.06 12.31 -27.24
C ASP A 253 -0.17 12.11 -25.74
N PHE A 254 -1.16 11.31 -25.34
CA PHE A 254 -1.35 10.94 -23.94
C PHE A 254 -0.15 10.16 -23.38
N LYS A 255 0.45 9.27 -24.19
CA LYS A 255 1.68 8.55 -23.84
C LYS A 255 2.86 9.50 -23.65
N ASN A 256 2.99 10.51 -24.51
CA ASN A 256 4.09 11.48 -24.51
C ASN A 256 3.90 12.68 -23.57
N ALA A 257 2.72 12.85 -22.95
CA ALA A 257 2.54 13.82 -21.88
C ALA A 257 3.54 13.58 -20.73
N PRO A 258 3.85 14.58 -19.87
CA PRO A 258 4.75 14.40 -18.74
C PRO A 258 4.41 13.17 -17.89
N LYS A 259 5.44 12.47 -17.38
CA LYS A 259 5.32 11.23 -16.61
C LYS A 259 6.10 11.31 -15.31
N TRP A 260 5.70 10.47 -14.36
CA TRP A 260 6.43 10.23 -13.12
C TRP A 260 7.75 9.46 -13.37
N GLY A 261 8.81 9.89 -12.69
CA GLY A 261 10.16 9.33 -12.79
C GLY A 261 11.00 9.96 -13.90
#